data_AF-A0A9P4NJ74-F1
#
_entry.id   AF-A0A9P4NJ74-F1
#
_cell.length_a   1.000
_cell.length_b   1.000
_cell.length_c   1.000
_cell.angle_alpha   90.00
_cell.angle_beta   90.00
_cell.angle_gamma   90.00
#
_symmetry.space_group_name_H-M   'P 1'
#
loop_
_entity.id
_entity.type
_entity.pdbx_description
1 polymer ?
#
loop_
_entity_poly.entity_id
_entity_poly.type
_entity_poly.pdbx_seq_one_letter_code
_entity_poly.pdbx_strand_id
1 'polypeptide(L)'
;MANTNRVWLALINTLLSRLAPAALGNGVETVVKNWRSSGDAQKIIPWPADFSRDVIPVQCHSHNDYWRKVPLFDALAAGCVSVEADIWNEQGSDELLVGHSKRALKAERTLRSLYLDPIMHILKATNNGTSANETVGVFETAPNTTLVLLLDFKTDGANTWPLVQTHLEPLREKEWLTRWDATTKSRRLGLVTVVATGKAPFDLVTSSTTKDIFFDAPLDNLDKTDQYTAENSYFASVSMGKAIGNVRHDLSVTQLVQVEKQISLAEQKALVSRYWDTPSWPMSTRNRVWQTLVDHGVGILNVDSLETATRWDWKICSVGGLRICG
;
A
#
# COMPACT_ATOMS: atom_id res chain seq x y z
N MET A 1 -31.02 34.27 17.68
CA MET A 1 -30.26 33.01 17.86
C MET A 1 -30.30 32.09 16.63
N ALA A 2 -31.44 31.91 15.95
CA ALA A 2 -31.51 31.04 14.75
C ALA A 2 -30.69 31.51 13.54
N ASN A 3 -30.52 32.83 13.35
CA ASN A 3 -29.80 33.38 12.18
C ASN A 3 -28.27 33.24 12.31
N THR A 4 -27.75 33.38 13.53
CA THR A 4 -26.31 33.24 13.82
C THR A 4 -25.84 31.80 13.62
N ASN A 5 -26.64 30.80 13.99
CA ASN A 5 -26.31 29.39 13.78
C ASN A 5 -26.27 29.01 12.29
N ARG A 6 -27.12 29.63 11.45
CA ARG A 6 -27.11 29.42 10.00
C ARG A 6 -25.87 30.01 9.32
N VAL A 7 -25.42 31.18 9.78
CA VAL A 7 -24.18 31.81 9.28
C VAL A 7 -22.95 30.97 9.68
N TRP A 8 -22.89 30.48 10.92
CA TRP A 8 -21.80 29.59 11.36
C TRP A 8 -21.77 28.27 10.60
N LEU A 9 -22.92 27.62 10.40
CA LEU A 9 -23.02 26.39 9.60
C LEU A 9 -22.60 26.64 8.14
N ALA A 10 -23.00 27.77 7.54
CA ALA A 10 -22.60 28.13 6.18
C ALA A 10 -21.09 28.40 6.08
N LEU A 11 -20.49 29.09 7.06
CA LEU A 11 -19.04 29.33 7.10
C LEU A 11 -18.26 28.03 7.29
N ILE A 12 -18.71 27.14 8.18
CA ILE A 12 -18.10 25.82 8.39
C ILE A 12 -18.19 24.98 7.12
N ASN A 13 -19.36 24.90 6.47
CA ASN A 13 -19.51 24.17 5.21
C ASN A 13 -18.66 24.76 4.08
N THR A 14 -18.57 26.09 3.99
CA THR A 14 -17.73 26.76 2.99
C THR A 14 -16.25 26.48 3.24
N LEU A 15 -15.82 26.50 4.51
CA LEU A 15 -14.45 26.18 4.90
C LEU A 15 -14.12 24.72 4.64
N LEU A 16 -14.98 23.79 5.03
CA LEU A 16 -14.85 22.35 4.73
C LEU A 16 -14.79 22.12 3.22
N SER A 17 -15.64 22.77 2.43
CA SER A 17 -15.62 22.64 0.96
C SER A 17 -14.36 23.23 0.30
N ARG A 18 -13.73 24.23 0.92
CA ARG A 18 -12.48 24.84 0.42
C ARG A 18 -11.24 24.04 0.79
N LEU A 19 -11.29 23.30 1.90
CA LEU A 19 -10.18 22.51 2.42
C LEU A 19 -10.25 21.05 1.97
N ALA A 20 -11.45 20.57 1.61
CA ALA A 20 -11.62 19.27 1.01
C ALA A 20 -10.85 19.21 -0.32
N PRO A 21 -10.07 18.15 -0.57
CA PRO A 21 -9.45 17.95 -1.85
C PRO A 21 -10.52 17.83 -2.94
N ALA A 22 -10.24 18.38 -4.13
CA ALA A 22 -11.14 18.23 -5.27
C ALA A 22 -11.33 16.74 -5.60
N ALA A 23 -12.56 16.34 -5.89
CA ALA A 23 -12.82 15.02 -6.45
C ALA A 23 -12.18 14.93 -7.85
N LEU A 24 -11.41 13.87 -8.09
CA LEU A 24 -10.57 13.74 -9.28
C LEU A 24 -11.29 13.30 -10.56
N GLY A 25 -12.59 13.09 -10.67
CA GLY A 25 -13.27 13.02 -12.00
C GLY A 25 -12.77 11.99 -13.04
N ASN A 26 -11.81 11.12 -12.71
CA ASN A 26 -11.08 10.24 -13.62
C ASN A 26 -11.66 8.82 -13.63
N GLY A 27 -11.06 7.93 -14.44
CA GLY A 27 -11.55 6.56 -14.57
C GLY A 27 -11.50 5.77 -13.27
N VAL A 28 -10.43 5.89 -12.48
CA VAL A 28 -10.30 5.20 -11.18
C VAL A 28 -11.42 5.61 -10.22
N GLU A 29 -11.71 6.92 -10.07
CA GLU A 29 -12.81 7.38 -9.21
C GLU A 29 -14.18 6.92 -9.70
N THR A 30 -14.36 6.81 -11.01
CA THR A 30 -15.59 6.29 -11.62
C THR A 30 -15.80 4.82 -11.26
N VAL A 31 -14.73 4.00 -11.30
CA VAL A 31 -14.76 2.61 -10.87
C VAL A 31 -15.15 2.52 -9.39
N VAL A 32 -14.50 3.31 -8.52
CA VAL A 32 -14.78 3.35 -7.07
C VAL A 32 -16.26 3.66 -6.80
N LYS A 33 -16.83 4.68 -7.44
CA LYS A 33 -18.24 5.09 -7.26
C LYS A 33 -19.24 4.02 -7.72
N ASN A 34 -18.92 3.33 -8.82
CA ASN A 34 -19.84 2.41 -9.46
C ASN A 34 -19.72 0.96 -8.99
N TRP A 35 -18.66 0.60 -8.27
CA TRP A 35 -18.46 -0.75 -7.78
C TRP A 35 -19.62 -1.24 -6.90
N ARG A 36 -20.06 -2.47 -7.14
CA ARG A 36 -21.12 -3.16 -6.38
C ARG A 36 -20.64 -4.51 -5.83
N SER A 37 -19.76 -5.24 -6.52
CA SER A 37 -19.29 -6.59 -6.14
C SER A 37 -17.88 -6.90 -6.65
N SER A 38 -17.21 -7.93 -6.11
CA SER A 38 -15.83 -8.31 -6.48
C SER A 38 -15.66 -8.65 -7.96
N GLY A 39 -16.72 -9.13 -8.63
CA GLY A 39 -16.70 -9.39 -10.07
C GLY A 39 -16.82 -8.14 -10.95
N ASP A 40 -16.99 -6.94 -10.38
CA ASP A 40 -17.14 -5.72 -11.18
C ASP A 40 -15.80 -5.18 -11.72
N ALA A 41 -14.65 -5.58 -11.16
CA ALA A 41 -13.33 -5.25 -11.71
C ALA A 41 -13.16 -5.76 -13.15
N GLN A 42 -13.70 -6.95 -13.41
CA GLN A 42 -13.63 -7.58 -14.72
C GLN A 42 -14.64 -6.97 -15.71
N LYS A 43 -15.54 -6.09 -15.24
CA LYS A 43 -16.58 -5.43 -16.05
C LYS A 43 -16.22 -4.01 -16.46
N ILE A 44 -15.00 -3.54 -16.19
CA ILE A 44 -14.53 -2.21 -16.63
C ILE A 44 -14.31 -2.26 -18.15
N ILE A 45 -15.39 -2.10 -18.91
CA ILE A 45 -15.40 -2.09 -20.37
C ILE A 45 -16.33 -0.95 -20.84
N PRO A 46 -15.84 0.01 -21.64
CA PRO A 46 -14.46 0.17 -22.08
C PRO A 46 -13.53 0.66 -20.94
N TRP A 47 -12.24 0.36 -21.07
CA TRP A 47 -11.22 0.94 -20.18
C TRP A 47 -11.17 2.46 -20.37
N PRO A 48 -11.30 3.28 -19.31
CA PRO A 48 -11.22 4.73 -19.45
C PRO A 48 -9.84 5.16 -19.95
N ALA A 49 -9.79 6.03 -20.97
CA ALA A 49 -8.53 6.54 -21.53
C ALA A 49 -7.80 7.54 -20.61
N ASP A 50 -8.45 7.95 -19.52
CA ASP A 50 -7.98 8.84 -18.48
C ASP A 50 -7.99 8.13 -17.12
N PHE A 51 -7.70 6.83 -17.10
CA PHE A 51 -7.92 5.96 -15.95
C PHE A 51 -7.31 6.54 -14.67
N SER A 52 -5.99 6.77 -14.67
CA SER A 52 -5.28 7.35 -13.52
C SER A 52 -4.77 8.77 -13.79
N ARG A 53 -5.40 9.48 -14.73
CA ARG A 53 -5.11 10.90 -14.98
C ARG A 53 -5.23 11.70 -13.68
N ASP A 54 -4.27 12.59 -13.46
CA ASP A 54 -4.19 13.48 -12.28
C ASP A 54 -3.99 12.78 -10.92
N VAL A 55 -3.77 11.46 -10.91
CA VAL A 55 -3.41 10.72 -9.69
C VAL A 55 -1.90 10.77 -9.48
N ILE A 56 -1.45 11.62 -8.58
CA ILE A 56 -0.03 11.69 -8.20
C ILE A 56 0.27 10.55 -7.20
N PRO A 57 1.24 9.65 -7.48
CA PRO A 57 1.59 8.61 -6.52
C PRO A 57 2.22 9.20 -5.26
N VAL A 58 1.90 8.59 -4.12
CA VAL A 58 2.37 8.96 -2.78
C VAL A 58 2.94 7.69 -2.14
N GLN A 59 4.04 7.85 -1.39
CA GLN A 59 4.69 6.79 -0.61
C GLN A 59 3.83 6.37 0.60
N CYS A 60 2.65 5.80 0.32
CA CYS A 60 1.76 5.22 1.30
C CYS A 60 1.43 3.77 0.98
N HIS A 61 1.27 3.00 2.06
CA HIS A 61 0.85 1.62 2.08
C HIS A 61 -0.59 1.57 2.60
N SER A 62 -1.51 1.21 1.71
CA SER A 62 -2.94 1.07 2.00
C SER A 62 -3.18 -0.19 2.83
N HIS A 63 -3.01 -0.04 4.14
CA HIS A 63 -3.16 -1.13 5.10
C HIS A 63 -4.61 -1.59 5.16
N ASN A 64 -4.80 -2.90 5.28
CA ASN A 64 -6.11 -3.53 5.46
C ASN A 64 -7.15 -3.12 4.40
N ASP A 65 -6.74 -2.91 3.16
CA ASP A 65 -7.60 -2.46 2.05
C ASP A 65 -8.73 -3.41 1.69
N TYR A 66 -8.61 -4.69 2.02
CA TYR A 66 -9.66 -5.68 1.88
C TYR A 66 -10.91 -5.41 2.74
N TRP A 67 -10.92 -4.48 3.72
CA TRP A 67 -12.18 -4.02 4.35
C TRP A 67 -12.96 -3.06 3.47
N ARG A 68 -12.28 -2.41 2.53
CA ARG A 68 -12.87 -1.41 1.67
C ARG A 68 -13.74 -2.09 0.62
N LYS A 69 -14.70 -1.32 0.11
CA LYS A 69 -15.63 -1.80 -0.91
C LYS A 69 -14.88 -2.16 -2.19
N VAL A 70 -13.79 -1.43 -2.50
CA VAL A 70 -13.00 -1.55 -3.73
C VAL A 70 -11.48 -1.52 -3.41
N PRO A 71 -10.92 -2.58 -2.81
CA PRO A 71 -9.60 -2.55 -2.14
C PRO A 71 -8.47 -1.88 -2.94
N LEU A 72 -8.16 -2.42 -4.13
CA LEU A 72 -7.11 -1.89 -5.01
C LEU A 72 -7.43 -0.48 -5.50
N PHE A 73 -8.65 -0.25 -6.04
CA PHE A 73 -8.96 1.01 -6.71
C PHE A 73 -9.09 2.18 -5.72
N ASP A 74 -9.52 1.95 -4.48
CA ASP A 74 -9.51 2.99 -3.45
C ASP A 74 -8.07 3.45 -3.15
N ALA A 75 -7.12 2.51 -3.05
CA ALA A 75 -5.70 2.81 -2.86
C ALA A 75 -5.11 3.57 -4.05
N LEU A 76 -5.41 3.11 -5.28
CA LEU A 76 -4.96 3.78 -6.50
C LEU A 76 -5.59 5.18 -6.63
N ALA A 77 -6.87 5.36 -6.32
CA ALA A 77 -7.53 6.68 -6.36
C ALA A 77 -6.87 7.68 -5.42
N ALA A 78 -6.36 7.17 -4.29
CA ALA A 78 -5.63 7.97 -3.31
C ALA A 78 -4.17 8.20 -3.70
N GLY A 79 -3.63 7.50 -4.70
CA GLY A 79 -2.23 7.56 -5.10
C GLY A 79 -1.31 6.63 -4.32
N CYS A 80 -1.82 5.73 -3.48
CA CYS A 80 -0.92 4.82 -2.73
C CYS A 80 -0.23 3.81 -3.65
N VAL A 81 1.10 3.79 -3.56
CA VAL A 81 1.96 2.90 -4.34
C VAL A 81 2.08 1.50 -3.74
N SER A 82 1.38 1.22 -2.63
CA SER A 82 1.38 -0.10 -2.02
C SER A 82 0.04 -0.48 -1.42
N VAL A 83 -0.30 -1.77 -1.53
CA VAL A 83 -1.54 -2.41 -1.09
C VAL A 83 -1.23 -3.72 -0.35
N GLU A 84 -2.19 -4.22 0.43
CA GLU A 84 -2.02 -5.41 1.28
C GLU A 84 -3.13 -6.44 1.07
N ALA A 85 -2.77 -7.69 0.83
CA ALA A 85 -3.72 -8.79 0.77
C ALA A 85 -3.44 -9.81 1.90
N ASP A 86 -4.39 -9.92 2.84
CA ASP A 86 -4.41 -10.96 3.86
C ASP A 86 -4.87 -12.29 3.25
N ILE A 87 -3.93 -13.13 2.82
CA ILE A 87 -4.22 -14.35 2.05
C ILE A 87 -4.38 -15.59 2.94
N TRP A 88 -5.39 -16.40 2.59
CA TRP A 88 -5.72 -17.66 3.22
C TRP A 88 -5.81 -18.76 2.17
N ASN A 89 -5.10 -19.86 2.40
CA ASN A 89 -5.33 -21.10 1.69
C ASN A 89 -6.32 -21.99 2.46
N GLU A 90 -7.48 -22.24 1.87
CA GLU A 90 -8.41 -23.25 2.37
C GLU A 90 -7.99 -24.64 1.89
N GLN A 91 -8.07 -25.62 2.78
CA GLN A 91 -7.63 -26.98 2.49
C GLN A 91 -8.38 -27.56 1.28
N GLY A 92 -7.63 -28.04 0.28
CA GLY A 92 -8.20 -28.62 -0.95
C GLY A 92 -8.68 -27.60 -1.98
N SER A 93 -8.40 -26.31 -1.77
CA SER A 93 -8.66 -25.24 -2.74
C SER A 93 -7.36 -24.74 -3.36
N ASP A 94 -7.38 -24.53 -4.68
CA ASP A 94 -6.31 -23.86 -5.42
C ASP A 94 -6.46 -22.33 -5.42
N GLU A 95 -7.52 -21.82 -4.79
CA GLU A 95 -7.74 -20.39 -4.59
C GLU A 95 -7.09 -19.88 -3.31
N LEU A 96 -6.67 -18.62 -3.36
CA LEU A 96 -6.23 -17.87 -2.19
C LEU A 96 -7.33 -16.86 -1.84
N LEU A 97 -8.06 -17.09 -0.75
CA LEU A 97 -9.08 -16.16 -0.27
C LEU A 97 -8.43 -14.98 0.44
N VAL A 98 -9.10 -13.82 0.46
CA VAL A 98 -8.61 -12.60 1.10
C VAL A 98 -9.54 -12.12 2.22
N GLY A 99 -8.98 -11.86 3.40
CA GLY A 99 -9.67 -11.13 4.47
C GLY A 99 -8.96 -11.17 5.82
N HIS A 100 -9.34 -10.26 6.74
CA HIS A 100 -8.67 -10.13 8.05
C HIS A 100 -8.74 -11.39 8.93
N SER A 101 -9.85 -12.12 8.81
CA SER A 101 -10.15 -13.25 9.67
C SER A 101 -10.92 -14.31 8.88
N LYS A 102 -10.85 -15.55 9.34
CA LYS A 102 -11.58 -16.68 8.74
C LYS A 102 -13.08 -16.40 8.54
N ARG A 103 -13.71 -15.62 9.42
CA ARG A 103 -15.15 -15.30 9.34
C ARG A 103 -15.49 -14.30 8.23
N ALA A 104 -14.51 -13.52 7.77
CA ALA A 104 -14.68 -12.53 6.71
C ALA A 104 -14.45 -13.12 5.31
N LEU A 105 -14.00 -14.37 5.23
CA LEU A 105 -13.72 -15.03 3.96
C LEU A 105 -15.02 -15.28 3.19
N LYS A 106 -14.95 -15.02 1.88
CA LYS A 106 -16.03 -15.25 0.93
C LYS A 106 -15.43 -15.86 -0.33
N ALA A 107 -16.12 -16.83 -0.93
CA ALA A 107 -15.63 -17.55 -2.10
C ALA A 107 -15.31 -16.61 -3.28
N GLU A 108 -16.08 -15.53 -3.43
CA GLU A 108 -15.89 -14.53 -4.48
C GLU A 108 -14.79 -13.49 -4.20
N ARG A 109 -14.11 -13.57 -3.04
CA ARG A 109 -13.04 -12.64 -2.62
C ARG A 109 -11.70 -13.36 -2.60
N THR A 110 -11.18 -13.63 -3.79
CA THR A 110 -9.86 -14.24 -4.00
C THR A 110 -8.78 -13.20 -4.29
N LEU A 111 -7.51 -13.57 -4.10
CA LEU A 111 -6.34 -12.77 -4.47
C LEU A 111 -6.42 -12.32 -5.94
N ARG A 112 -6.87 -13.21 -6.83
CA ARG A 112 -7.08 -12.90 -8.24
C ARG A 112 -8.15 -11.86 -8.46
N SER A 113 -9.35 -12.11 -7.93
CA SER A 113 -10.50 -11.23 -8.16
C SER A 113 -10.32 -9.82 -7.60
N LEU A 114 -9.60 -9.68 -6.48
CA LEU A 114 -9.45 -8.39 -5.79
C LEU A 114 -8.18 -7.62 -6.19
N TYR A 115 -7.12 -8.31 -6.61
CA TYR A 115 -5.82 -7.68 -6.89
C TYR A 115 -5.23 -8.09 -8.24
N LEU A 116 -4.94 -9.38 -8.48
CA LEU A 116 -4.12 -9.77 -9.62
C LEU A 116 -4.83 -9.57 -10.97
N ASP A 117 -6.10 -9.96 -11.10
CA ASP A 117 -6.86 -9.74 -12.34
C ASP A 117 -7.09 -8.23 -12.60
N PRO A 118 -7.53 -7.43 -11.61
CA PRO A 118 -7.60 -5.97 -11.78
C PRO A 118 -6.26 -5.34 -12.20
N ILE A 119 -5.14 -5.69 -11.56
CA ILE A 119 -3.81 -5.19 -11.91
C ILE A 119 -3.45 -5.59 -13.34
N MET A 120 -3.67 -6.85 -13.70
CA MET A 120 -3.43 -7.36 -15.04
C MET A 120 -4.25 -6.60 -16.09
N HIS A 121 -5.53 -6.30 -15.80
CA HIS A 121 -6.38 -5.52 -16.68
C HIS A 121 -5.87 -4.08 -16.84
N ILE A 122 -5.50 -3.41 -15.75
CA ILE A 122 -4.89 -2.06 -15.79
C ILE A 122 -3.67 -2.09 -16.71
N LEU A 123 -2.69 -2.94 -16.38
CA LEU A 123 -1.42 -2.96 -17.09
C LEU A 123 -1.58 -3.35 -18.57
N LYS A 124 -2.46 -4.29 -18.91
CA LYS A 124 -2.75 -4.63 -20.32
C LYS A 124 -3.40 -3.47 -21.08
N ALA A 125 -4.34 -2.76 -20.45
CA ALA A 125 -5.01 -1.65 -21.10
C ALA A 125 -4.06 -0.47 -21.31
N THR A 126 -3.28 -0.11 -20.28
CA THR A 126 -2.31 0.99 -20.35
C THR A 126 -1.16 0.70 -21.32
N ASN A 127 -0.78 -0.58 -21.48
CA ASN A 127 0.31 -0.98 -22.36
C ASN A 127 -0.16 -1.57 -23.71
N ASN A 128 -1.40 -1.29 -24.12
CA ASN A 128 -1.88 -1.75 -25.42
C ASN A 128 -1.28 -0.89 -26.55
N GLY A 129 -0.45 -1.50 -27.39
CA GLY A 129 0.18 -0.83 -28.53
C GLY A 129 1.43 -0.01 -28.20
N THR A 130 1.90 -0.01 -26.94
CA THR A 130 3.23 0.51 -26.59
C THR A 130 4.35 -0.45 -27.01
N SER A 131 5.52 0.12 -27.27
CA SER A 131 6.73 -0.66 -27.50
C SER A 131 7.18 -1.36 -26.21
N ALA A 132 7.84 -2.52 -26.33
CA ALA A 132 8.27 -3.31 -25.17
C ALA A 132 9.23 -2.55 -24.21
N ASN A 133 9.83 -1.45 -24.67
CA ASN A 133 10.78 -0.64 -23.90
C ASN A 133 10.13 0.54 -23.16
N GLU A 134 8.82 0.76 -23.33
CA GLU A 134 8.07 1.88 -22.77
C GLU A 134 6.86 1.35 -22.00
N THR A 135 7.13 0.60 -20.92
CA THR A 135 6.06 0.11 -20.06
C THR A 135 5.58 1.20 -19.11
N VAL A 136 4.26 1.28 -18.97
CA VAL A 136 3.56 2.22 -18.10
C VAL A 136 2.92 1.44 -16.96
N GLY A 137 3.24 1.81 -15.72
CA GLY A 137 2.64 1.27 -14.51
C GLY A 137 1.19 1.70 -14.33
N VAL A 138 0.68 1.56 -13.09
CA VAL A 138 -0.73 1.87 -12.78
C VAL A 138 -1.01 3.38 -12.71
N PHE A 139 0.02 4.22 -12.60
CA PHE A 139 -0.07 5.68 -12.52
C PHE A 139 0.46 6.33 -13.81
N GLU A 140 -0.43 6.89 -14.63
CA GLU A 140 -0.06 7.55 -15.90
C GLU A 140 0.87 8.76 -15.67
N THR A 141 0.70 9.48 -14.55
CA THR A 141 1.55 10.65 -14.22
C THR A 141 2.98 10.27 -13.83
N ALA A 142 3.22 8.99 -13.54
CA ALA A 142 4.52 8.46 -13.09
C ALA A 142 4.68 7.02 -13.60
N PRO A 143 4.92 6.81 -14.91
CA PRO A 143 4.85 5.51 -15.56
C PRO A 143 5.80 4.46 -14.98
N ASN A 144 6.92 4.88 -14.38
CA ASN A 144 7.94 3.97 -13.83
C ASN A 144 7.68 3.59 -12.36
N THR A 145 6.60 4.09 -11.74
CA THR A 145 6.27 3.75 -10.35
C THR A 145 5.75 2.32 -10.26
N THR A 146 6.48 1.47 -9.54
CA THR A 146 6.04 0.10 -9.22
C THR A 146 4.91 0.11 -8.20
N LEU A 147 3.90 -0.75 -8.39
CA LEU A 147 2.90 -1.03 -7.37
C LEU A 147 3.39 -2.16 -6.47
N VAL A 148 3.51 -1.92 -5.17
CA VAL A 148 3.92 -2.94 -4.21
C VAL A 148 2.71 -3.69 -3.66
N LEU A 149 2.60 -4.99 -3.95
CA LEU A 149 1.60 -5.90 -3.40
C LEU A 149 2.21 -6.68 -2.24
N LEU A 150 1.83 -6.30 -1.01
CA LEU A 150 2.19 -7.03 0.21
C LEU A 150 1.21 -8.18 0.43
N LEU A 151 1.71 -9.41 0.47
CA LEU A 151 0.95 -10.62 0.75
C LEU A 151 1.20 -11.06 2.19
N ASP A 152 0.20 -10.91 3.06
CA ASP A 152 0.26 -11.41 4.44
C ASP A 152 -0.31 -12.83 4.50
N PHE A 153 0.59 -13.79 4.73
CA PHE A 153 0.25 -15.21 4.81
C PHE A 153 -0.40 -15.50 6.18
N LYS A 154 -1.72 -15.70 6.19
CA LYS A 154 -2.46 -16.02 7.43
C LYS A 154 -2.53 -17.53 7.73
N THR A 155 -2.35 -18.36 6.70
CA THR A 155 -2.30 -19.83 6.78
C THR A 155 -0.88 -20.36 6.75
N ASP A 156 -0.71 -21.68 6.74
CA ASP A 156 0.60 -22.31 6.68
C ASP A 156 1.38 -21.86 5.43
N GLY A 157 2.56 -21.31 5.64
CA GLY A 157 3.38 -20.71 4.58
C GLY A 157 3.81 -21.70 3.51
N ALA A 158 4.23 -22.90 3.92
CA ALA A 158 4.76 -23.92 3.01
C ALA A 158 3.69 -24.44 2.04
N ASN A 159 2.45 -24.64 2.52
CA ASN A 159 1.32 -25.04 1.67
C ASN A 159 0.77 -23.88 0.81
N THR A 160 0.84 -22.64 1.32
CA THR A 160 0.34 -21.45 0.61
C THR A 160 1.30 -20.99 -0.50
N TRP A 161 2.61 -21.19 -0.31
CA TRP A 161 3.66 -20.71 -1.21
C TRP A 161 3.55 -21.18 -2.67
N PRO A 162 3.33 -22.47 -2.98
CA PRO A 162 3.16 -22.93 -4.36
C PRO A 162 1.99 -22.25 -5.06
N LEU A 163 0.88 -22.01 -4.36
CA LEU A 163 -0.27 -21.31 -4.93
C LEU A 163 0.07 -19.85 -5.25
N VAL A 164 0.78 -19.15 -4.36
CA VAL A 164 1.25 -17.78 -4.65
C VAL A 164 2.14 -17.76 -5.89
N GLN A 165 3.07 -18.71 -6.02
CA GLN A 165 3.91 -18.83 -7.21
C GLN A 165 3.08 -19.00 -8.49
N THR A 166 2.11 -19.92 -8.48
CA THR A 166 1.19 -20.16 -9.61
C THR A 166 0.33 -18.95 -9.95
N HIS A 167 -0.25 -18.29 -8.95
CA HIS A 167 -1.11 -17.13 -9.18
C HIS A 167 -0.34 -15.93 -9.76
N LEU A 168 0.97 -15.84 -9.51
CA LEU A 168 1.84 -14.80 -10.06
C LEU A 168 2.40 -15.08 -11.46
N GLU A 169 2.26 -16.31 -11.98
CA GLU A 169 2.74 -16.68 -13.33
C GLU A 169 2.29 -15.70 -14.44
N PRO A 170 1.01 -15.25 -14.50
CA PRO A 170 0.59 -14.33 -15.55
C PRO A 170 1.36 -13.00 -15.58
N LEU A 171 1.76 -12.48 -14.41
CA LEU A 171 2.60 -11.26 -14.32
C LEU A 171 4.07 -11.57 -14.66
N ARG A 172 4.53 -12.76 -14.28
CA ARG A 172 5.89 -13.25 -14.52
C ARG A 172 6.16 -13.47 -16.01
N GLU A 173 5.22 -14.08 -16.74
CA GLU A 173 5.29 -14.29 -18.20
C GLU A 173 5.38 -12.98 -18.99
N LYS A 174 4.86 -11.89 -18.42
CA LYS A 174 4.93 -10.54 -19.00
C LYS A 174 6.16 -9.74 -18.59
N GLU A 175 7.04 -10.33 -17.78
CA GLU A 175 8.19 -9.64 -17.17
C GLU A 175 7.80 -8.38 -16.37
N TRP A 176 6.59 -8.38 -15.79
CA TRP A 176 6.06 -7.24 -15.04
C TRP A 176 6.39 -7.26 -13.55
N LEU A 177 6.94 -8.38 -13.05
CA LEU A 177 7.38 -8.48 -11.66
C LEU A 177 8.77 -7.89 -11.47
N THR A 178 8.97 -7.16 -10.37
CA THR A 178 10.30 -6.82 -9.87
C THR A 178 11.07 -8.08 -9.55
N ARG A 179 12.32 -8.17 -9.99
CA ARG A 179 13.19 -9.33 -9.80
C ARG A 179 14.59 -8.91 -9.34
N TRP A 180 15.24 -9.75 -8.54
CA TRP A 180 16.66 -9.61 -8.26
C TRP A 180 17.50 -10.03 -9.48
N ASP A 181 18.39 -9.14 -9.91
CA ASP A 181 19.38 -9.42 -10.93
C ASP A 181 20.72 -9.75 -10.25
N ALA A 182 21.12 -11.01 -10.34
CA ALA A 182 22.36 -11.51 -9.74
C ALA A 182 23.63 -10.96 -10.42
N THR A 183 23.55 -10.53 -11.68
CA THR A 183 24.67 -9.95 -12.42
C THR A 183 24.93 -8.53 -11.95
N THR A 184 23.89 -7.70 -11.88
CA THR A 184 24.02 -6.31 -11.41
C THR A 184 23.99 -6.18 -9.89
N LYS A 185 23.65 -7.26 -9.17
CA LYS A 185 23.43 -7.28 -7.72
C LYS A 185 22.45 -6.20 -7.28
N SER A 186 21.36 -6.06 -8.03
CA SER A 186 20.36 -5.03 -7.80
C SER A 186 18.96 -5.52 -8.17
N ARG A 187 17.93 -4.84 -7.66
CA ARG A 187 16.54 -5.10 -8.07
C ARG A 187 16.29 -4.45 -9.42
N ARG A 188 15.94 -5.26 -10.43
CA ARG A 188 15.31 -4.77 -11.66
C ARG A 188 13.84 -4.55 -11.36
N LEU A 189 13.45 -3.28 -11.20
CA LEU A 189 12.06 -2.91 -10.91
C LEU A 189 11.14 -3.29 -12.09
N GLY A 190 10.06 -3.98 -11.76
CA GLY A 190 8.93 -4.24 -12.64
C GLY A 190 7.75 -3.33 -12.29
N LEU A 191 6.65 -3.48 -13.04
CA LEU A 191 5.41 -2.74 -12.80
C LEU A 191 4.74 -3.13 -11.47
N VAL A 192 5.04 -4.34 -10.97
CA VAL A 192 4.55 -4.86 -9.68
C VAL A 192 5.71 -5.42 -8.87
N THR A 193 5.83 -5.01 -7.62
CA THR A 193 6.75 -5.61 -6.64
C THR A 193 5.95 -6.46 -5.66
N VAL A 194 6.28 -7.74 -5.50
CA VAL A 194 5.60 -8.62 -4.54
C VAL A 194 6.43 -8.76 -3.28
N VAL A 195 5.81 -8.52 -2.12
CA VAL A 195 6.44 -8.67 -0.81
C VAL A 195 5.63 -9.65 0.02
N ALA A 196 6.27 -10.60 0.70
CA ALA A 196 5.64 -11.61 1.53
C ALA A 196 5.90 -11.33 3.01
N THR A 197 4.86 -11.43 3.83
CA THR A 197 4.90 -11.20 5.29
C THR A 197 4.04 -12.22 6.04
N GLY A 198 3.93 -12.06 7.36
CA GLY A 198 3.15 -12.96 8.22
C GLY A 198 3.80 -14.32 8.38
N LYS A 199 3.09 -15.40 8.01
CA LYS A 199 3.62 -16.77 8.04
C LYS A 199 4.39 -17.17 6.77
N ALA A 200 4.80 -16.20 5.97
CA ALA A 200 5.57 -16.46 4.77
C ALA A 200 6.88 -17.24 5.10
N PRO A 201 7.20 -18.31 4.37
CA PRO A 201 8.38 -19.13 4.63
C PRO A 201 9.64 -18.45 4.07
N PHE A 202 10.43 -17.81 4.93
CA PHE A 202 11.64 -17.05 4.55
C PHE A 202 12.66 -17.89 3.75
N ASP A 203 12.82 -19.15 4.13
CA ASP A 203 13.68 -20.15 3.49
C ASP A 203 13.22 -20.48 2.06
N LEU A 204 11.91 -20.49 1.77
CA LEU A 204 11.40 -20.64 0.41
C LEU A 204 11.53 -19.34 -0.41
N VAL A 205 11.38 -18.17 0.22
CA VAL A 205 11.63 -16.87 -0.44
C VAL A 205 13.09 -16.78 -0.89
N THR A 206 14.02 -17.10 0.00
CA THR A 206 15.47 -17.01 -0.25
C THR A 206 15.97 -18.06 -1.25
N SER A 207 15.43 -19.29 -1.21
CA SER A 207 15.81 -20.37 -2.14
C SER A 207 15.09 -20.33 -3.49
N SER A 208 14.09 -19.47 -3.66
CA SER A 208 13.35 -19.33 -4.92
C SER A 208 14.27 -18.99 -6.10
N THR A 209 14.14 -19.70 -7.21
CA THR A 209 14.91 -19.47 -8.43
C THR A 209 14.38 -18.29 -9.24
N THR A 210 13.10 -17.93 -9.08
CA THR A 210 12.47 -16.82 -9.81
C THR A 210 12.87 -15.46 -9.25
N LYS A 211 13.26 -15.40 -7.97
CA LYS A 211 13.76 -14.19 -7.28
C LYS A 211 12.89 -12.94 -7.50
N ASP A 212 11.57 -13.13 -7.59
CA ASP A 212 10.58 -12.08 -7.88
C ASP A 212 9.53 -11.89 -6.77
N ILE A 213 9.75 -12.53 -5.62
CA ILE A 213 9.03 -12.30 -4.37
C ILE A 213 10.07 -11.97 -3.31
N PHE A 214 9.86 -10.86 -2.60
CA PHE A 214 10.74 -10.40 -1.54
C PHE A 214 10.09 -10.57 -0.17
N PHE A 215 10.87 -10.55 0.90
CA PHE A 215 10.40 -10.65 2.28
C PHE A 215 10.18 -9.26 2.91
N ASP A 216 9.23 -9.19 3.84
CA ASP A 216 9.08 -8.07 4.78
C ASP A 216 9.94 -8.34 6.03
N ALA A 217 11.14 -7.76 6.06
CA ALA A 217 12.08 -7.99 7.14
C ALA A 217 11.63 -7.35 8.47
N PRO A 218 11.95 -7.93 9.62
CA PRO A 218 11.70 -7.31 10.92
C PRO A 218 12.62 -6.10 11.15
N LEU A 219 12.08 -4.87 11.05
CA LEU A 219 12.84 -3.62 11.16
C LEU A 219 13.60 -3.50 12.50
N ASP A 220 13.01 -3.98 13.60
CA ASP A 220 13.60 -3.95 14.95
C ASP A 220 14.67 -5.02 15.21
N ASN A 221 14.99 -5.81 14.19
CA ASN A 221 15.96 -6.89 14.26
C ASN A 221 17.06 -6.79 13.18
N LEU A 222 17.02 -5.75 12.33
CA LEU A 222 18.00 -5.58 11.25
C LEU A 222 19.44 -5.41 11.73
N ASP A 223 19.66 -4.93 12.97
CA ASP A 223 21.01 -4.75 13.53
C ASP A 223 21.54 -6.00 14.23
N LYS A 224 20.71 -7.05 14.36
CA LYS A 224 21.05 -8.29 15.06
C LYS A 224 21.37 -9.44 14.11
N THR A 225 21.14 -9.25 12.80
CA THR A 225 21.37 -10.29 11.80
C THR A 225 21.59 -9.70 10.41
N ASP A 226 22.43 -10.37 9.62
CA ASP A 226 22.70 -10.03 8.23
C ASP A 226 21.89 -10.85 7.22
N GLN A 227 20.95 -11.69 7.70
CA GLN A 227 20.15 -12.54 6.82
C GLN A 227 19.23 -11.75 5.88
N TYR A 228 18.83 -10.53 6.26
CA TYR A 228 17.94 -9.68 5.47
C TYR A 228 18.77 -8.73 4.59
N THR A 229 18.64 -8.88 3.28
CA THR A 229 19.41 -8.13 2.29
C THR A 229 18.49 -7.64 1.17
N ALA A 230 19.00 -6.75 0.33
CA ALA A 230 18.31 -6.26 -0.87
C ALA A 230 17.92 -7.37 -1.88
N GLU A 231 18.56 -8.54 -1.81
CA GLU A 231 18.26 -9.70 -2.66
C GLU A 231 16.97 -10.40 -2.24
N ASN A 232 16.78 -10.58 -0.93
CA ASN A 232 15.70 -11.41 -0.40
C ASN A 232 14.58 -10.61 0.25
N SER A 233 14.80 -9.34 0.57
CA SER A 233 13.87 -8.48 1.29
C SER A 233 13.65 -7.17 0.53
N TYR A 234 12.45 -6.62 0.68
CA TYR A 234 12.08 -5.32 0.08
C TYR A 234 11.64 -4.34 1.16
N PHE A 235 10.68 -4.74 1.98
CA PHE A 235 10.29 -3.97 3.15
C PHE A 235 11.13 -4.35 4.37
N ALA A 236 11.20 -3.41 5.30
CA ALA A 236 11.52 -3.68 6.68
C ALA A 236 10.46 -3.04 7.57
N SER A 237 9.62 -3.87 8.19
CA SER A 237 8.44 -3.42 8.95
C SER A 237 8.52 -3.75 10.45
N VAL A 238 7.83 -2.97 11.27
CA VAL A 238 7.64 -3.23 12.70
C VAL A 238 6.39 -2.50 13.21
N SER A 239 5.74 -3.01 14.26
CA SER A 239 4.73 -2.20 14.96
C SER A 239 5.39 -1.05 15.70
N MET A 240 4.77 0.12 15.66
CA MET A 240 5.32 1.32 16.30
C MET A 240 5.52 1.11 17.81
N GLY A 241 4.56 0.47 18.47
CA GLY A 241 4.66 0.14 19.90
C GLY A 241 5.86 -0.74 20.24
N LYS A 242 6.21 -1.71 19.38
CA LYS A 242 7.40 -2.56 19.58
C LYS A 242 8.69 -1.80 19.28
N ALA A 243 8.68 -0.91 18.30
CA ALA A 243 9.85 -0.15 17.90
C ALA A 243 10.27 0.90 18.94
N ILE A 244 9.30 1.64 19.49
CA ILE A 244 9.55 2.86 20.27
C ILE A 244 8.64 3.03 21.50
N GLY A 245 7.79 2.05 21.80
CA GLY A 245 6.82 2.14 22.90
C GLY A 245 5.62 3.03 22.58
N ASN A 246 4.86 3.41 23.60
CA ASN A 246 3.63 4.18 23.46
C ASN A 246 3.90 5.65 23.09
N VAL A 247 3.12 6.19 22.14
CA VAL A 247 3.17 7.60 21.73
C VAL A 247 1.87 8.29 22.15
N ARG A 248 1.96 9.23 23.10
CA ARG A 248 0.78 9.94 23.64
C ARG A 248 0.40 11.17 22.81
N HIS A 249 1.38 12.01 22.49
CA HIS A 249 1.16 13.28 21.78
C HIS A 249 2.10 13.45 20.60
N ASP A 250 3.40 13.42 20.87
CA ASP A 250 4.50 13.52 19.91
C ASP A 250 5.55 12.46 20.26
N LEU A 251 6.44 12.16 19.32
CA LEU A 251 7.60 11.31 19.59
C LEU A 251 8.53 12.07 20.54
N SER A 252 8.95 11.40 21.63
CA SER A 252 10.03 11.94 22.47
C SER A 252 11.35 11.94 21.70
N VAL A 253 12.34 12.71 22.16
CA VAL A 253 13.69 12.75 21.55
C VAL A 253 14.28 11.34 21.45
N THR A 254 14.13 10.52 22.50
CA THR A 254 14.63 9.13 22.49
C THR A 254 13.89 8.26 21.49
N GLN A 255 12.57 8.43 21.36
CA GLN A 255 11.77 7.70 20.36
C GLN A 255 12.18 8.10 18.95
N LEU A 256 12.42 9.39 18.70
CA LEU A 256 12.82 9.92 17.40
C LEU A 256 14.20 9.42 16.98
N VAL A 257 15.18 9.44 17.89
CA VAL A 257 16.52 8.87 17.64
C VAL A 257 16.44 7.40 17.26
N GLN A 258 15.55 6.63 17.89
CA GLN A 258 15.35 5.22 17.56
C GLN A 258 14.69 5.05 16.18
N VAL A 259 13.71 5.89 15.81
CA VAL A 259 13.12 5.91 14.47
C VAL A 259 14.18 6.21 13.42
N GLU A 260 14.97 7.26 13.60
CA GLU A 260 16.03 7.65 12.67
C GLU A 260 17.05 6.52 12.49
N LYS A 261 17.51 5.90 13.60
CA LYS A 261 18.42 4.75 13.55
C LYS A 261 17.84 3.61 12.71
N GLN A 262 16.58 3.25 12.94
CA GLN A 262 15.92 2.16 12.22
C GLN A 262 15.75 2.47 10.72
N ILE A 263 15.30 3.68 10.39
CA ILE A 263 15.15 4.15 9.01
C ILE A 263 16.51 4.09 8.29
N SER A 264 17.56 4.67 8.87
CA SER A 264 18.90 4.66 8.28
C SER A 264 19.45 3.25 8.08
N LEU A 265 19.15 2.32 9.00
CA LEU A 265 19.60 0.94 8.88
C LEU A 265 18.87 0.18 7.76
N ALA A 266 17.56 0.41 7.61
CA ALA A 266 16.81 -0.13 6.47
C ALA A 266 17.38 0.41 5.16
N GLU A 267 17.59 1.73 5.07
CA GLU A 267 18.16 2.39 3.88
C GLU A 267 19.55 1.84 3.52
N GLN A 268 20.44 1.64 4.51
CA GLN A 268 21.76 1.04 4.30
C GLN A 268 21.70 -0.39 3.75
N LYS A 269 20.65 -1.15 4.09
CA LYS A 269 20.38 -2.48 3.53
C LYS A 269 19.54 -2.43 2.24
N ALA A 270 19.31 -1.21 1.70
CA ALA A 270 18.44 -0.88 0.59
C ALA A 270 16.97 -1.31 0.78
N LEU A 271 16.51 -1.46 2.02
CA LEU A 271 15.15 -1.84 2.37
C LEU A 271 14.28 -0.60 2.60
N VAL A 272 12.98 -0.73 2.36
CA VAL A 272 11.99 0.32 2.55
C VAL A 272 11.38 0.18 3.95
N SER A 273 11.64 1.14 4.84
CA SER A 273 11.16 1.13 6.22
C SER A 273 9.65 1.40 6.30
N ARG A 274 8.95 0.67 7.17
CA ARG A 274 7.50 0.83 7.43
C ARG A 274 7.17 0.63 8.91
N TYR A 275 6.33 1.50 9.47
CA TYR A 275 5.79 1.34 10.82
C TYR A 275 4.29 1.08 10.75
N TRP A 276 3.81 -0.04 11.28
CA TRP A 276 2.37 -0.35 11.40
C TRP A 276 1.90 -0.15 12.85
N ASP A 277 0.57 -0.20 13.08
CA ASP A 277 -0.03 0.10 14.40
C ASP A 277 0.39 1.47 14.96
N THR A 278 0.44 2.47 14.07
CA THR A 278 0.62 3.88 14.49
C THR A 278 -0.65 4.38 15.19
N PRO A 279 -0.57 5.38 16.10
CA PRO A 279 -1.75 5.87 16.81
C PRO A 279 -2.89 6.25 15.87
N SER A 280 -4.07 5.64 16.05
CA SER A 280 -5.25 5.91 15.22
C SER A 280 -6.10 7.07 15.77
N TRP A 281 -6.12 7.25 17.09
CA TRP A 281 -6.86 8.31 17.79
C TRP A 281 -6.07 8.85 19.00
N PRO A 282 -6.17 10.16 19.33
CA PRO A 282 -6.89 11.20 18.61
C PRO A 282 -6.27 11.49 17.25
N MET A 283 -7.09 11.89 16.26
CA MET A 283 -6.64 12.18 14.89
C MET A 283 -5.51 13.21 14.86
N SER A 284 -5.48 14.11 15.85
CA SER A 284 -4.41 15.09 15.99
C SER A 284 -3.04 14.45 16.27
N THR A 285 -3.00 13.40 17.10
CA THR A 285 -1.78 12.64 17.42
C THR A 285 -1.39 11.79 16.22
N ARG A 286 -2.35 11.09 15.60
CA ARG A 286 -2.13 10.33 14.36
C ARG A 286 -1.41 11.16 13.30
N ASN A 287 -1.99 12.32 12.94
CA ASN A 287 -1.46 13.15 11.87
C ASN A 287 -0.08 13.74 12.23
N ARG A 288 0.19 14.05 13.51
CA ARG A 288 1.53 14.50 13.91
C ARG A 288 2.56 13.38 13.81
N VAL A 289 2.22 12.17 14.25
CA VAL A 289 3.09 10.99 14.10
C VAL A 289 3.38 10.71 12.63
N TRP A 290 2.37 10.74 11.77
CA TRP A 290 2.56 10.58 10.32
C TRP A 290 3.47 11.65 9.73
N GLN A 291 3.25 12.92 10.06
CA GLN A 291 4.12 14.02 9.63
C GLN A 291 5.56 13.80 10.09
N THR A 292 5.78 13.44 11.36
CA THR A 292 7.12 13.16 11.89
C THR A 292 7.78 11.99 11.16
N LEU A 293 7.08 10.89 10.90
CA LEU A 293 7.66 9.76 10.16
C LEU A 293 8.07 10.18 8.73
N VAL A 294 7.24 10.95 8.04
CA VAL A 294 7.53 11.46 6.69
C VAL A 294 8.69 12.45 6.69
N ASP A 295 8.71 13.41 7.62
CA ASP A 295 9.77 14.42 7.73
C ASP A 295 11.14 13.78 8.03
N HIS A 296 11.15 12.63 8.71
CA HIS A 296 12.35 11.85 9.03
C HIS A 296 12.63 10.72 8.03
N GLY A 297 11.98 10.73 6.87
CA GLY A 297 12.35 9.88 5.74
C GLY A 297 11.92 8.42 5.86
N VAL A 298 10.79 8.11 6.52
CA VAL A 298 10.22 6.76 6.47
C VAL A 298 10.02 6.33 5.01
N GLY A 299 10.41 5.11 4.67
CA GLY A 299 10.40 4.66 3.27
C GLY A 299 8.98 4.58 2.69
N ILE A 300 8.01 4.15 3.51
CA ILE A 300 6.59 4.16 3.15
C ILE A 300 5.72 4.34 4.40
N LEU A 301 4.71 5.21 4.32
CA LEU A 301 3.79 5.46 5.42
C LEU A 301 2.65 4.42 5.42
N ASN A 302 2.45 3.71 6.52
CA ASN A 302 1.32 2.79 6.69
C ASN A 302 0.04 3.55 7.04
N VAL A 303 -1.01 3.42 6.23
CA VAL A 303 -2.21 4.26 6.36
C VAL A 303 -3.51 3.45 6.36
N ASP A 304 -4.37 3.73 7.34
CA ASP A 304 -5.76 3.21 7.38
C ASP A 304 -6.75 4.21 6.76
N SER A 305 -6.45 5.52 6.77
CA SER A 305 -7.29 6.56 6.17
C SER A 305 -6.59 7.16 4.95
N LEU A 306 -6.95 6.67 3.77
CA LEU A 306 -6.30 7.02 2.50
C LEU A 306 -6.45 8.50 2.16
N GLU A 307 -7.69 9.01 2.18
CA GLU A 307 -7.97 10.40 1.83
C GLU A 307 -7.21 11.38 2.72
N THR A 308 -7.27 11.18 4.04
CA THR A 308 -6.53 12.03 4.99
C THR A 308 -5.03 11.96 4.76
N ALA A 309 -4.52 10.79 4.41
CA ALA A 309 -3.09 10.60 4.25
C ALA A 309 -2.53 11.22 2.96
N THR A 310 -3.31 11.20 1.87
CA THR A 310 -2.75 11.53 0.55
C THR A 310 -3.28 12.82 -0.06
N ARG A 311 -4.45 13.29 0.36
CA ARG A 311 -5.11 14.43 -0.29
C ARG A 311 -5.16 15.69 0.57
N TRP A 312 -4.90 15.60 1.86
CA TRP A 312 -4.95 16.74 2.77
C TRP A 312 -3.55 17.31 3.02
N ASP A 313 -3.41 18.63 2.94
CA ASP A 313 -2.18 19.32 3.34
C ASP A 313 -2.09 19.37 4.87
N TRP A 314 -1.27 18.50 5.46
CA TRP A 314 -1.07 18.41 6.91
C TRP A 314 -0.51 19.70 7.54
N LYS A 315 0.10 20.60 6.76
CA LYS A 315 0.71 21.86 7.22
C LYS A 315 -0.31 23.01 7.33
N ILE A 316 -1.36 23.03 6.50
CA ILE A 316 -2.38 24.10 6.46
C ILE A 316 -3.56 23.82 7.43
N CYS A 317 -3.58 22.64 8.06
CA CYS A 317 -4.68 22.16 8.91
C CYS A 317 -4.93 22.93 10.22
N SER A 318 -4.16 23.97 10.54
CA SER A 318 -4.28 24.76 11.78
C SER A 318 -4.39 26.25 11.45
N VAL A 319 -5.58 26.84 11.63
CA VAL A 319 -5.81 28.28 11.47
C VAL A 319 -6.18 28.86 12.82
N GLY A 320 -5.32 29.74 13.37
CA GLY A 320 -5.61 30.43 14.64
C GLY A 320 -5.78 29.52 15.86
N GLY A 321 -5.11 28.36 15.90
CA GLY A 321 -5.21 27.39 17.00
C GLY A 321 -6.43 26.46 16.93
N LEU A 322 -7.30 26.63 15.93
CA LEU A 322 -8.40 25.71 15.62
C LEU A 322 -7.98 24.80 14.45
N ARG A 323 -8.09 23.48 14.68
CA ARG A 323 -7.81 22.47 13.66
C ARG A 323 -9.07 22.22 12.86
N ILE A 324 -9.00 22.50 11.56
CA ILE A 324 -10.14 22.55 10.63
C ILE A 324 -10.23 21.31 9.74
N CYS A 325 -9.26 20.41 9.90
CA CYS A 325 -9.12 19.17 9.16
C CYS A 325 -9.11 18.02 10.16
N GLY A 326 -10.18 17.21 10.15
CA GLY A 326 -10.46 16.14 11.10
C GLY A 326 -11.93 15.75 11.08
#